data_AF-A0A7J9N0M7-F1
#
_entry.id   AF-A0A7J9N0M7-F1
#
_cell.length_a   1.000
_cell.length_b   1.000
_cell.length_c   1.000
_cell.angle_alpha   90.00
_cell.angle_beta   90.00
_cell.angle_gamma   90.00
#
_symmetry.space_group_name_H-M   'P 1'
#
loop_
_entity.id
_entity.type
_entity.pdbx_description
1 polymer ?
#
loop_
_entity_poly.entity_id
_entity_poly.type
_entity_poly.pdbx_seq_one_letter_code
_entity_poly.pdbx_strand_id
1 'polypeptide(L)'
;MQEDFLDAQNLQEDFLDAQSNARAEVNVEPLAWDDQVAAYSLAYPEQRIGDCNLVHSKGPYGENIAMGTDDVSIADALEMWIKEKVYYDHCSNL
;
A
#
# COMPACT_ATOMS: atom_id res chain seq x y z
N MET A 1 -2.80 -2.61 28.43
CA MET A 1 -1.86 -1.51 28.15
C MET A 1 -0.62 -2.16 27.58
N GLN A 2 -0.57 -2.25 26.25
CA GLN A 2 0.59 -2.71 25.51
C GLN A 2 0.74 -1.67 24.41
N GLU A 3 1.47 -0.61 24.74
CA GLU A 3 1.84 0.43 23.80
C GLU A 3 3.18 0.07 23.17
N ASP A 4 3.32 0.44 21.90
CA ASP A 4 4.53 0.50 21.07
C ASP A 4 5.32 -0.79 20.85
N PHE A 5 5.11 -1.41 19.67
CA PHE A 5 6.11 -2.26 19.02
C PHE A 5 6.10 -2.16 17.48
N LEU A 6 5.67 -1.02 16.93
CA LEU A 6 5.79 -0.72 15.50
C LEU A 6 6.67 0.52 15.35
N ASP A 7 7.98 0.32 15.30
CA ASP A 7 8.88 1.35 14.81
C ASP A 7 8.58 1.59 13.32
N ALA A 8 8.64 2.83 12.86
CA ALA A 8 8.38 3.18 11.45
C ALA A 8 9.28 2.40 10.47
N GLN A 9 10.49 2.01 10.91
CA GLN A 9 11.37 1.12 10.13
C GLN A 9 10.77 -0.28 9.94
N ASN A 10 10.17 -0.87 10.98
CA ASN A 10 9.52 -2.18 10.86
C ASN A 10 8.34 -2.10 9.89
N LEU A 11 7.52 -1.03 9.96
CA LEU A 11 6.41 -0.85 9.02
C LEU A 11 6.87 -0.66 7.56
N GLN A 12 7.98 0.05 7.34
CA GLN A 12 8.57 0.24 6.03
C GLN A 12 9.09 -1.10 5.44
N GLU A 13 9.85 -1.85 6.25
CA GLU A 13 10.39 -3.15 5.85
C GLU A 13 9.26 -4.16 5.61
N ASP A 14 8.30 -4.26 6.54
CA ASP A 14 7.14 -5.15 6.41
C ASP A 14 6.31 -4.84 5.14
N PHE A 15 6.13 -3.55 4.83
CA PHE A 15 5.43 -3.13 3.61
C PHE A 15 6.19 -3.56 2.34
N LEU A 16 7.51 -3.29 2.30
CA LEU A 16 8.35 -3.65 1.16
C LEU A 16 8.42 -5.17 0.99
N ASP A 17 8.56 -5.92 2.06
CA ASP A 17 8.66 -7.38 2.03
C ASP A 17 7.36 -8.00 1.53
N ALA A 18 6.21 -7.57 2.05
CA ALA A 18 4.91 -8.06 1.59
C ALA A 18 4.70 -7.81 0.08
N GLN A 19 4.98 -6.60 -0.39
CA GLN A 19 4.87 -6.25 -1.80
C GLN A 19 5.87 -7.01 -2.67
N SER A 20 7.12 -7.11 -2.22
CA SER A 20 8.18 -7.79 -2.96
C SER A 20 7.92 -9.30 -3.06
N ASN A 21 7.38 -9.92 -2.01
CA ASN A 21 6.94 -11.31 -2.03
C ASN A 21 5.81 -11.53 -3.04
N ALA A 22 4.77 -10.68 -3.03
CA ALA A 22 3.68 -10.77 -4.00
C ALA A 22 4.17 -10.61 -5.45
N ARG A 23 5.15 -9.74 -5.70
CA ARG A 23 5.78 -9.54 -7.01
C ARG A 23 6.63 -10.73 -7.44
N ALA A 24 7.37 -11.34 -6.53
CA ALA A 24 8.18 -12.53 -6.81
C ALA A 24 7.33 -13.73 -7.26
N GLU A 25 6.11 -13.89 -6.74
CA GLU A 25 5.17 -14.95 -7.17
C GLU A 25 4.79 -14.88 -8.66
N VAL A 26 4.98 -13.71 -9.30
CA VAL A 26 4.73 -13.48 -10.72
C VAL A 26 6.01 -13.08 -11.48
N ASN A 27 7.20 -13.37 -10.92
CA ASN A 27 8.52 -13.09 -11.52
C ASN A 27 8.78 -11.61 -11.83
N VAL A 28 8.28 -10.71 -10.99
CA VAL A 28 8.54 -9.28 -11.09
C VAL A 28 9.56 -8.85 -10.03
N GLU A 29 10.53 -8.01 -10.41
CA GLU A 29 11.60 -7.49 -9.53
C GLU A 29 11.03 -6.81 -8.26
N PRO A 30 11.73 -6.92 -7.11
CA PRO A 30 11.28 -6.36 -5.84
C PRO A 30 11.22 -4.82 -5.87
N LEU A 31 10.53 -4.24 -4.88
CA LEU A 31 10.47 -2.79 -4.72
C LEU A 31 11.64 -2.28 -3.89
N ALA A 32 11.95 -1.00 -4.06
CA ALA A 32 12.82 -0.24 -3.18
C ALA A 32 12.02 0.93 -2.60
N TRP A 33 12.31 1.29 -1.35
CA TRP A 33 11.69 2.43 -0.72
C TRP A 33 12.22 3.74 -1.30
N ASP A 34 11.34 4.71 -1.45
CA ASP A 34 11.66 6.08 -1.84
C ASP A 34 11.01 7.05 -0.84
N ASP A 35 11.84 7.79 -0.11
CA ASP A 35 11.38 8.71 0.93
C ASP A 35 10.52 9.86 0.37
N GLN A 36 10.70 10.24 -0.90
CA GLN A 36 9.87 11.26 -1.54
C GLN A 36 8.46 10.73 -1.82
N VAL A 37 8.35 9.48 -2.27
CA VAL A 37 7.06 8.81 -2.48
C VAL A 37 6.35 8.58 -1.15
N ALA A 38 7.09 8.18 -0.11
CA ALA A 38 6.55 8.03 1.23
C ALA A 38 5.98 9.35 1.78
N ALA A 39 6.74 10.45 1.66
CA ALA A 39 6.29 11.77 2.09
C ALA A 39 5.06 12.25 1.30
N TYR A 40 5.03 12.00 -0.02
CA TYR A 40 3.87 12.31 -0.86
C TYR A 40 2.61 11.53 -0.41
N SER A 41 2.79 10.24 -0.13
CA SER A 41 1.71 9.32 0.25
C SER A 41 1.16 9.63 1.65
N LEU A 42 1.97 10.19 2.55
CA LEU A 42 1.52 10.66 3.86
C LEU A 42 0.70 11.95 3.77
N ALA A 43 1.07 12.87 2.87
CA ALA A 43 0.42 14.18 2.75
C ALA A 43 -0.93 14.13 2.03
N TYR A 44 -1.15 13.17 1.12
CA TYR A 44 -2.37 13.14 0.32
C TYR A 44 -3.64 12.77 1.12
N PRO A 45 -3.64 11.75 2.01
CA PRO A 45 -4.81 11.39 2.81
C PRO A 45 -5.32 12.51 3.72
N GLU A 46 -4.46 13.44 4.13
CA GLU A 46 -4.87 14.62 4.92
C GLU A 46 -5.93 15.47 4.17
N GLN A 47 -5.93 15.46 2.84
CA GLN A 47 -6.93 16.16 2.02
C GLN A 47 -8.28 15.43 1.98
N ARG A 48 -8.33 14.17 2.42
CA ARG A 48 -9.49 13.27 2.37
C ARG A 48 -10.07 12.95 3.75
N ILE A 49 -9.42 13.35 4.84
CA ILE A 49 -9.88 13.03 6.20
C ILE A 49 -11.30 13.54 6.51
N GLY A 50 -11.76 14.57 5.81
CA GLY A 50 -13.10 15.14 5.99
C GLY A 50 -14.22 14.43 5.23
N ASP A 51 -13.90 13.64 4.20
CA ASP A 51 -14.89 12.97 3.34
C ASP A 51 -14.69 11.45 3.21
N CYS A 52 -13.49 10.95 3.54
CA CYS A 52 -13.05 9.56 3.41
C CYS A 52 -13.30 8.95 2.02
N ASN A 53 -13.37 9.77 0.96
CA ASN A 53 -13.66 9.28 -0.38
C ASN A 53 -12.42 8.65 -1.03
N LEU A 54 -12.60 7.50 -1.70
CA LEU A 54 -11.56 6.89 -2.55
C LEU A 54 -11.42 7.65 -3.86
N VAL A 55 -10.69 8.75 -3.83
CA VAL A 55 -10.39 9.56 -5.01
C VAL A 55 -8.89 9.59 -5.21
N HIS A 56 -8.45 9.18 -6.40
CA HIS A 56 -7.04 9.23 -6.73
C HIS A 56 -6.50 10.66 -6.79
N SER A 57 -5.25 10.85 -6.33
CA SER A 57 -4.58 12.16 -6.32
C SER A 57 -4.37 12.73 -7.71
N LYS A 58 -4.30 11.87 -8.73
CA LYS A 58 -3.85 12.21 -10.11
C LYS A 58 -2.46 12.85 -10.12
N GLY A 59 -1.65 12.49 -9.13
CA GLY A 59 -0.26 12.91 -9.00
C GLY A 59 0.67 12.24 -10.02
N PRO A 60 1.99 12.47 -9.86
CA PRO A 60 3.00 11.92 -10.77
C PRO A 60 3.32 10.44 -10.52
N TYR A 61 2.85 9.85 -9.42
CA TYR A 61 3.13 8.47 -9.03
C TYR A 61 1.93 7.56 -9.30
N GLY A 62 2.19 6.25 -9.49
CA GLY A 62 1.14 5.24 -9.37
C GLY A 62 0.62 5.19 -7.94
N GLU A 63 -0.65 4.85 -7.75
CA GLU A 63 -1.32 4.99 -6.46
C GLU A 63 -2.31 3.87 -6.19
N ASN A 64 -2.17 3.24 -5.03
CA ASN A 64 -3.22 2.44 -4.41
C ASN A 64 -3.69 3.16 -3.14
N ILE A 65 -5.00 3.16 -2.90
CA ILE A 65 -5.65 3.73 -1.72
C ILE A 65 -6.58 2.68 -1.11
N ALA A 66 -6.64 2.63 0.21
CA ALA A 66 -7.52 1.74 0.95
C ALA A 66 -8.42 2.56 1.89
N MET A 67 -9.66 2.12 2.06
CA MET A 67 -10.60 2.68 3.04
C MET A 67 -11.30 1.53 3.76
N GLY A 68 -11.74 1.79 4.98
CA GLY A 68 -12.54 0.86 5.77
C GLY A 68 -13.59 1.63 6.58
N THR A 69 -14.53 0.89 7.16
CA THR A 69 -15.46 1.44 8.14
C THR A 69 -14.82 1.68 9.51
N ASP A 70 -13.78 0.89 9.81
CA ASP A 70 -12.96 0.96 11.00
C ASP A 70 -11.51 1.29 10.61
N ASP A 71 -10.62 1.38 11.59
CA ASP A 71 -9.19 1.57 11.37
C ASP A 71 -8.64 0.47 10.45
N VAL A 72 -8.05 0.89 9.32
CA VAL A 72 -7.38 0.00 8.37
C VAL A 72 -5.90 0.00 8.67
N SER A 73 -5.37 -1.14 9.09
CA SER A 73 -3.93 -1.29 9.26
C SER A 73 -3.21 -1.41 7.91
N ILE A 74 -1.89 -1.22 7.89
CA ILE A 74 -1.09 -1.45 6.69
C ILE A 74 -1.22 -2.92 6.21
N ALA A 75 -1.30 -3.87 7.14
CA ALA A 75 -1.49 -5.28 6.81
C ALA A 75 -2.85 -5.54 6.14
N ASP A 76 -3.93 -4.90 6.62
CA ASP A 76 -5.25 -5.00 6.01
C ASP A 76 -5.26 -4.43 4.58
N ALA A 77 -4.65 -3.26 4.38
CA ALA A 77 -4.53 -2.63 3.06
C ALA A 77 -3.74 -3.52 2.07
N LEU A 78 -2.61 -4.08 2.51
CA LEU A 78 -1.81 -5.02 1.71
C LEU A 78 -2.62 -6.26 1.35
N GLU A 79 -3.36 -6.83 2.30
CA GLU A 79 -4.19 -8.00 2.05
C GLU A 79 -5.31 -7.69 1.04
N MET A 80 -5.96 -6.53 1.15
CA MET A 80 -6.97 -6.07 0.18
C MET A 80 -6.40 -6.03 -1.23
N TRP A 81 -5.25 -5.38 -1.43
CA TRP A 81 -4.64 -5.22 -2.75
C TRP A 81 -4.08 -6.54 -3.31
N ILE A 82 -3.40 -7.36 -2.50
CA ILE A 82 -2.82 -8.62 -2.96
C ILE A 82 -3.91 -9.64 -3.30
N LYS A 83 -5.06 -9.64 -2.59
CA LYS A 83 -6.20 -10.52 -2.89
C LYS A 83 -6.81 -10.27 -4.27
N GLU A 84 -6.59 -9.10 -4.88
CA GLU A 84 -7.02 -8.83 -6.26
C GLU A 84 -6.30 -9.71 -7.29
N LYS A 85 -5.23 -10.42 -6.89
CA LYS A 85 -4.50 -11.37 -7.74
C LYS A 85 -5.40 -12.38 -8.45
N VAL A 86 -6.52 -12.79 -7.85
CA VAL A 86 -7.47 -13.72 -8.50
C VAL A 86 -8.08 -13.18 -9.80
N TYR A 87 -8.01 -11.86 -10.00
CA TYR A 87 -8.47 -11.15 -11.20
C TYR A 87 -7.32 -10.77 -12.15
N TYR A 88 -6.06 -11.09 -11.80
CA TYR A 88 -4.89 -10.78 -12.61
C TYR A 88 -4.38 -12.04 -13.33
N ASP A 89 -4.30 -11.99 -14.66
CA ASP A 89 -3.58 -12.98 -15.46
C ASP A 89 -2.36 -12.34 -16.12
N HIS A 90 -1.19 -12.66 -15.57
CA HIS A 90 0.10 -12.15 -16.04
C HIS A 90 0.35 -12.43 -17.53
N CYS A 91 -0.16 -13.54 -18.07
CA CYS A 91 0.05 -13.89 -19.48
C CYS A 91 -0.75 -13.00 -20.44
N SER A 92 -1.85 -12.40 -19.97
CA SER A 92 -2.71 -11.57 -20.80
C SER A 92 -2.40 -10.07 -20.66
N ASN A 93 -1.81 -9.64 -19.53
CA ASN A 93 -1.66 -8.23 -19.14
C ASN A 93 -2.95 -7.41 -19.41
N LEU A 94 -4.11 -8.07 -19.35
CA LEU A 94 -5.45 -7.51 -19.39
C LEU A 94 -6.03 -7.49 -17.97
#